data_AF-A0A2P9AP69-F1
#
_entry.id   AF-A0A2P9AP69-F1
#
_cell.length_a   1.000
_cell.length_b   1.000
_cell.length_c   1.000
_cell.angle_alpha   90.00
_cell.angle_beta   90.00
_cell.angle_gamma   90.00
#
_symmetry.space_group_name_H-M   'P 1'
#
loop_
_entity.id
_entity.type
_entity.pdbx_description
1 polymer ?
#
loop_
_entity_poly.entity_id
_entity_poly.type
_entity_poly.pdbx_seq_one_letter_code
_entity_poly.pdbx_strand_id
1 'polypeptide(L)'
;MPLAIAGPHAEKGLVAAARPFFMTYLIYIVAALAEIAGCFSIWAWWRLEKSPLWLAPGLVSLALFGFLLALVDISAAGRAYAAYGGIYIAASLGWLWLVEGVRPDRWDLAGSALCIVGASVILLAPRGA
;
A
#
# COMPACT_ATOMS: atom_id res chain seq x y z
N MET A 1 -33.16 -28.53 -7.14
CA MET A 1 -33.10 -27.07 -6.89
C MET A 1 -32.41 -26.86 -5.54
N PRO A 2 -31.08 -26.79 -5.47
CA PRO A 2 -30.39 -26.51 -4.21
C PRO A 2 -30.24 -25.00 -4.01
N LEU A 3 -30.69 -24.53 -2.85
CA LEU A 3 -30.53 -23.16 -2.37
C LEU A 3 -29.05 -22.96 -2.01
N ALA A 4 -28.27 -22.31 -2.89
CA ALA A 4 -26.89 -21.95 -2.59
C ALA A 4 -26.90 -20.84 -1.52
N ILE A 5 -26.69 -21.22 -0.26
CA ILE A 5 -26.39 -20.28 0.82
C ILE A 5 -25.02 -19.68 0.48
N ALA A 6 -25.01 -18.48 -0.09
CA ALA A 6 -23.79 -17.70 -0.28
C ALA A 6 -23.15 -17.50 1.11
N GLY A 7 -21.99 -18.11 1.34
CA GLY A 7 -21.28 -17.93 2.60
C GLY A 7 -20.85 -16.47 2.79
N PRO A 8 -20.54 -16.03 4.03
CA PRO A 8 -20.14 -14.65 4.33
C PRO A 8 -18.90 -14.16 3.56
N HIS A 9 -18.11 -15.06 2.98
CA HIS A 9 -17.01 -14.74 2.08
C HIS A 9 -17.46 -14.39 0.64
N ALA A 10 -18.56 -14.99 0.16
CA ALA A 10 -19.14 -14.72 -1.14
C ALA A 10 -19.85 -13.35 -1.18
N GLU A 11 -20.55 -12.98 -0.09
CA GLU A 11 -21.13 -11.64 0.05
C GLU A 11 -20.05 -10.55 0.15
N LYS A 12 -18.96 -10.80 0.89
CA LYS A 12 -17.80 -9.88 0.92
C LYS A 12 -17.20 -9.68 -0.48
N GLY A 13 -17.09 -10.74 -1.28
CA GLY A 13 -16.61 -10.66 -2.67
C GLY A 13 -17.54 -9.85 -3.58
N LEU A 14 -18.87 -9.94 -3.40
CA LEU A 14 -19.83 -9.14 -4.19
C LEU A 14 -19.77 -7.64 -3.84
N VAL A 15 -19.72 -7.32 -2.55
CA VAL A 15 -19.63 -5.92 -2.06
C VAL A 15 -18.26 -5.31 -2.41
N ALA A 16 -17.21 -6.12 -2.41
CA ALA A 16 -15.87 -5.68 -2.79
C ALA A 16 -15.72 -5.52 -4.33
N ALA A 17 -16.33 -6.40 -5.13
CA ALA A 17 -16.39 -6.25 -6.59
C ALA A 17 -17.18 -5.00 -7.04
N ALA A 18 -18.15 -4.56 -6.24
CA ALA A 18 -18.91 -3.32 -6.49
C ALA A 18 -18.15 -2.04 -6.09
N ARG A 19 -16.94 -2.16 -5.52
CA ARG A 19 -16.18 -1.01 -5.03
C ARG A 19 -15.49 -0.31 -6.21
N PRO A 20 -15.74 0.99 -6.45
CA PRO A 20 -15.15 1.69 -7.58
C PRO A 20 -13.63 1.70 -7.48
N PHE A 21 -12.93 1.50 -8.59
CA PHE A 21 -11.46 1.44 -8.66
C PHE A 21 -10.77 2.59 -7.90
N PHE A 22 -11.35 3.79 -7.95
CA PHE A 22 -10.89 4.97 -7.21
C PHE A 22 -10.74 4.73 -5.69
N MET A 23 -11.67 4.00 -5.07
CA MET A 23 -11.61 3.69 -3.63
C MET A 23 -10.44 2.76 -3.31
N THR A 24 -10.10 1.83 -4.20
CA THR A 24 -8.94 0.95 -4.02
C THR A 24 -7.63 1.75 -4.08
N TYR A 25 -7.52 2.72 -5.00
CA TYR A 25 -6.37 3.62 -5.04
C TYR A 25 -6.24 4.46 -3.76
N LEU A 26 -7.35 4.98 -3.24
CA LEU A 26 -7.34 5.71 -1.97
C LEU A 26 -6.86 4.83 -0.82
N ILE A 27 -7.33 3.57 -0.73
CA ILE A 27 -6.87 2.62 0.28
C ILE A 27 -5.36 2.41 0.16
N TYR A 28 -4.82 2.24 -1.06
CA TYR A 28 -3.38 2.10 -1.25
C TYR A 28 -2.58 3.34 -0.85
N ILE A 29 -3.08 4.54 -1.13
CA ILE A 29 -2.40 5.77 -0.73
C ILE A 29 -2.36 5.90 0.80
N VAL A 30 -3.50 5.66 1.48
CA VAL A 30 -3.56 5.72 2.94
C VAL A 30 -2.70 4.62 3.56
N ALA A 31 -2.70 3.42 2.99
CA ALA A 31 -1.83 2.32 3.39
C ALA A 31 -0.34 2.70 3.26
N ALA A 32 0.05 3.34 2.15
CA ALA A 32 1.41 3.80 1.94
C ALA A 32 1.86 4.84 2.97
N LEU A 33 1.01 5.83 3.25
CA LEU A 33 1.31 6.83 4.27
C LEU A 33 1.42 6.19 5.67
N ALA A 34 0.54 5.23 5.98
CA ALA A 34 0.60 4.50 7.25
C ALA A 34 1.87 3.64 7.37
N GLU A 35 2.28 2.95 6.31
CA GLU A 35 3.52 2.18 6.31
C GLU A 35 4.75 3.08 6.47
N ILE A 36 4.84 4.15 5.66
CA ILE A 36 5.96 5.09 5.71
C ILE A 36 6.07 5.74 7.08
N ALA A 37 4.96 6.23 7.65
CA ALA A 37 4.96 6.81 8.99
C ALA A 37 5.36 5.79 10.07
N GLY A 38 4.90 4.54 9.94
CA GLY A 38 5.27 3.42 10.80
C GLY A 38 6.77 3.15 10.79
N CYS A 39 7.35 2.97 9.60
CA CYS A 39 8.77 2.76 9.41
C CYS A 39 9.60 3.98 9.86
N PHE A 40 9.15 5.20 9.54
CA PHE A 40 9.81 6.44 9.92
C PHE A 40 9.87 6.61 11.43
N SER A 41 8.85 6.19 12.18
CA SER A 41 8.87 6.26 13.63
C SER A 41 9.96 5.39 14.28
N ILE A 42 10.22 4.20 13.70
CA ILE A 42 11.31 3.31 14.11
C ILE A 42 12.65 3.95 13.77
N TRP A 43 12.77 4.53 12.57
CA TRP A 43 13.95 5.28 12.15
C TRP A 43 14.22 6.49 13.06
N ALA A 44 13.18 7.23 13.44
CA ALA A 44 13.29 8.36 14.35
C ALA A 44 13.77 7.94 15.74
N TRP A 45 13.28 6.83 16.27
CA TRP A 45 13.78 6.28 17.54
C TRP A 45 15.25 5.83 17.43
N TRP A 46 15.58 5.06 16.39
CA TRP A 46 16.90 4.41 16.28
C TRP A 46 18.02 5.33 15.78
N ARG A 47 17.72 6.20 14.81
CA ARG A 47 18.71 7.05 14.11
C ARG A 47 18.67 8.51 14.54
N LEU A 48 17.52 9.01 15.02
CA LEU A 48 17.37 10.40 15.47
C LEU A 48 17.35 10.56 17.00
N GLU A 49 17.68 9.50 17.75
CA GLU A 49 17.71 9.48 19.22
C GLU A 49 16.42 9.99 19.87
N LYS A 50 15.27 9.87 19.18
CA LYS A 50 13.97 10.25 19.73
C LYS A 50 13.56 9.27 20.82
N SER A 51 12.66 9.70 21.69
CA SER A 51 12.12 8.84 22.76
C SER A 51 11.51 7.55 22.19
N PRO A 52 11.66 6.40 22.87
CA PRO A 52 10.99 5.14 22.52
C PRO A 52 9.46 5.26 22.40
N LEU A 53 8.86 6.31 22.98
CA LEU A 53 7.43 6.63 22.81
C LEU A 53 7.01 6.76 21.34
N TRP A 54 7.94 7.05 20.41
CA TRP A 54 7.66 7.06 18.97
C TRP A 54 7.31 5.69 18.40
N LEU A 55 7.71 4.59 19.04
CA LEU A 55 7.39 3.23 18.59
C LEU A 55 5.90 2.91 18.71
N ALA A 56 5.20 3.48 19.71
CA ALA A 56 3.78 3.22 19.93
C ALA A 56 2.91 3.67 18.74
N PRO A 57 2.94 4.94 18.28
CA PRO A 57 2.21 5.33 17.08
C PRO A 57 2.74 4.62 15.82
N GLY A 58 4.03 4.28 15.79
CA GLY A 58 4.64 3.49 14.72
C GLY A 58 4.00 2.13 14.49
N LEU A 59 3.91 1.34 15.55
CA LEU A 59 3.32 0.00 15.53
C LEU A 59 1.84 0.04 15.18
N VAL A 60 1.10 1.03 15.71
CA VAL A 60 -0.31 1.25 15.34
C VAL A 60 -0.43 1.54 13.84
N SER A 61 0.46 2.37 13.29
CA SER A 61 0.47 2.70 11.87
C SER A 61 0.77 1.48 10.99
N LEU A 62 1.72 0.63 11.39
CA LEU A 62 2.02 -0.63 10.70
C LEU A 62 0.86 -1.64 10.76
N ALA A 63 0.19 -1.75 11.91
CA ALA A 63 -1.01 -2.58 12.04
C ALA A 63 -2.14 -2.08 11.14
N LEU A 64 -2.34 -0.75 11.08
CA LEU A 64 -3.33 -0.12 10.21
C LEU A 64 -3.01 -0.36 8.73
N PHE A 65 -1.74 -0.24 8.33
CA PHE A 65 -1.27 -0.56 6.99
C PHE A 65 -1.65 -1.99 6.58
N GLY A 66 -1.30 -2.99 7.39
CA GLY A 66 -1.62 -4.38 7.11
C GLY A 66 -3.13 -4.63 7.00
N PHE A 67 -3.92 -3.98 7.86
CA PHE A 67 -5.37 -4.05 7.82
C PHE A 67 -5.95 -3.44 6.54
N LEU A 68 -5.49 -2.25 6.14
CA LEU A 68 -5.94 -1.57 4.92
C LEU A 68 -5.61 -2.38 3.67
N LEU A 69 -4.43 -2.99 3.61
CA LEU A 69 -4.02 -3.81 2.47
C LEU A 69 -4.87 -5.08 2.34
N ALA A 70 -5.29 -5.66 3.47
CA ALA A 70 -6.21 -6.80 3.50
C ALA A 70 -7.63 -6.47 3.03
N LEU A 71 -8.03 -5.18 3.00
CA LEU A 71 -9.31 -4.75 2.43
C LEU A 71 -9.30 -4.67 0.91
N VAL A 72 -8.11 -4.79 0.28
CA VAL A 72 -8.00 -4.74 -1.17
C VAL A 72 -8.32 -6.11 -1.77
N ASP A 73 -9.35 -6.14 -2.60
CA ASP A 73 -9.87 -7.36 -3.20
C ASP A 73 -9.13 -7.67 -4.50
N ILE A 74 -8.03 -8.40 -4.37
CA ILE A 74 -7.24 -8.94 -5.48
C ILE A 74 -7.08 -10.44 -5.24
N SER A 75 -7.23 -11.22 -6.30
CA SER A 75 -7.23 -12.70 -6.28
C SER A 75 -5.98 -13.36 -5.68
N ALA A 76 -4.87 -12.62 -5.56
CA ALA A 76 -3.67 -13.09 -4.89
C ALA A 76 -2.99 -11.94 -4.12
N ALA A 77 -2.79 -12.12 -2.81
CA ALA A 77 -2.17 -11.10 -1.93
C ALA A 77 -0.83 -10.59 -2.48
N GLY A 78 0.02 -11.47 -3.02
CA GLY A 78 1.30 -11.06 -3.63
C GLY A 78 1.17 -10.10 -4.80
N ARG A 79 0.08 -10.19 -5.60
CA ARG A 79 -0.18 -9.24 -6.68
C ARG A 79 -0.67 -7.89 -6.15
N ALA A 80 -1.43 -7.91 -5.05
CA ALA A 80 -1.81 -6.70 -4.34
C ALA A 80 -0.59 -5.98 -3.78
N TYR A 81 0.38 -6.73 -3.24
CA TYR A 81 1.63 -6.16 -2.74
C TYR A 81 2.51 -5.59 -3.85
N ALA A 82 2.59 -6.26 -5.00
CA ALA A 82 3.33 -5.74 -6.15
C ALA A 82 2.71 -4.46 -6.72
N ALA A 83 1.38 -4.41 -6.83
CA ALA A 83 0.62 -3.24 -7.23
C ALA A 83 0.85 -2.05 -6.29
N TYR A 84 0.69 -2.33 -4.99
CA TYR A 84 0.91 -1.41 -3.91
C TYR A 84 2.34 -0.87 -3.90
N GLY A 85 3.35 -1.71 -4.16
CA GLY A 85 4.75 -1.32 -4.16
C GLY A 85 5.07 -0.14 -5.10
N GLY A 86 4.39 -0.05 -6.25
CA GLY A 86 4.53 1.11 -7.14
C GLY A 86 4.04 2.42 -6.50
N ILE A 87 2.89 2.37 -5.82
CA ILE A 87 2.31 3.51 -5.09
C ILE A 87 3.20 3.88 -3.89
N TYR A 88 3.70 2.87 -3.16
CA TYR A 88 4.61 3.05 -2.03
C TYR A 88 5.87 3.83 -2.43
N ILE A 89 6.49 3.49 -3.57
CA ILE A 89 7.69 4.18 -4.04
C ILE A 89 7.39 5.65 -4.35
N ALA A 90 6.30 5.94 -5.07
CA ALA A 90 5.90 7.32 -5.35
C ALA A 90 5.59 8.12 -4.06
N ALA A 91 4.89 7.51 -3.11
CA ALA A 91 4.58 8.11 -1.82
C ALA A 91 5.86 8.35 -0.99
N SER A 92 6.82 7.43 -1.04
CA SER A 92 8.10 7.55 -0.34
C SER A 92 8.92 8.73 -0.85
N LEU A 93 8.94 8.97 -2.16
CA LEU A 93 9.58 10.18 -2.73
C LEU A 93 8.84 11.47 -2.34
N GLY A 94 7.50 11.41 -2.25
CA GLY A 94 6.71 12.52 -1.72
C GLY A 94 7.04 12.81 -0.25
N TRP A 95 7.21 11.77 0.57
CA TRP A 95 7.62 11.89 1.97
C TRP A 95 9.03 12.47 2.11
N LEU A 96 9.98 11.96 1.31
CA LEU A 96 11.34 12.47 1.23
C LEU A 96 11.34 13.99 0.97
N TRP A 97 10.47 14.45 0.07
CA TRP A 97 10.36 15.87 -0.24
C TRP A 97 9.68 16.69 0.87
N LEU A 98 8.54 16.22 1.38
CA LEU A 98 7.66 17.01 2.24
C LEU A 98 8.05 16.96 3.72
N VAL A 99 8.49 15.80 4.20
CA VAL A 99 8.79 15.56 5.62
C VAL A 99 10.28 15.67 5.88
N GLU A 100 11.11 15.12 4.99
CA GLU A 100 12.57 15.16 5.15
C GLU A 100 13.20 16.38 4.47
N GLY A 101 12.46 17.10 3.62
CA GLY A 101 12.93 18.32 2.96
C GLY A 101 13.92 18.09 1.83
N VAL A 102 14.13 16.85 1.40
CA VAL A 102 15.07 16.46 0.34
C VAL A 102 14.33 16.37 -0.98
N ARG A 103 14.70 17.21 -1.95
CA ARG A 103 14.06 17.20 -3.27
C ARG A 103 14.47 15.93 -4.04
N PRO A 104 13.50 15.14 -4.55
CA PRO A 104 13.79 13.98 -5.39
C PRO A 104 14.61 14.42 -6.61
N ASP A 105 15.66 13.69 -6.89
CA ASP A 105 16.50 13.96 -8.04
C ASP A 105 15.95 13.26 -9.30
N ARG A 106 16.63 13.47 -10.43
CA ARG A 106 16.26 12.85 -11.72
C ARG A 106 16.33 11.32 -11.70
N TRP A 107 17.20 10.75 -10.86
CA TRP A 107 17.37 9.31 -10.73
C TRP A 107 16.27 8.71 -9.87
N ASP A 108 15.85 9.39 -8.81
CA ASP A 108 14.70 9.02 -7.99
C ASP A 108 13.43 8.94 -8.85
N LEU A 109 13.20 9.98 -9.67
CA LEU A 109 12.05 10.02 -10.58
C LEU A 109 12.10 8.93 -11.65
N ALA A 110 13.27 8.69 -12.24
CA ALA A 110 13.45 7.63 -13.24
C ALA A 110 13.24 6.23 -12.64
N GLY A 111 13.77 6.00 -11.44
CA GLY A 111 13.57 4.75 -10.69
C GLY A 111 12.11 4.53 -10.33
N SER A 112 11.43 5.57 -9.81
CA SER A 112 9.99 5.53 -9.52
C SER A 112 9.16 5.18 -10.76
N ALA A 113 9.45 5.82 -11.90
CA ALA A 113 8.77 5.51 -13.15
C ALA A 113 8.96 4.04 -13.57
N LEU A 114 10.18 3.52 -13.48
CA LEU A 114 10.47 2.13 -13.79
C LEU A 114 9.71 1.15 -12.88
N CYS A 115 9.66 1.43 -11.58
CA CYS A 115 8.93 0.61 -10.62
C CYS A 115 7.41 0.64 -10.85
N ILE A 116 6.84 1.80 -11.18
CA ILE A 116 5.42 1.92 -11.54
C ILE A 116 5.11 1.13 -12.81
N VAL A 117 5.99 1.18 -13.82
CA VAL A 117 5.85 0.36 -15.03
C VAL A 117 5.90 -1.13 -14.68
N GLY A 118 6.86 -1.57 -13.87
CA GLY A 118 6.95 -2.96 -13.40
C GLY A 118 5.71 -3.43 -12.65
N ALA A 119 5.21 -2.62 -11.71
CA ALA A 119 3.95 -2.88 -10.99
C ALA A 119 2.76 -2.97 -11.96
N SER A 120 2.71 -2.10 -12.96
CA SER A 120 1.65 -2.09 -13.99
C SER A 120 1.69 -3.35 -14.84
N VAL A 121 2.88 -3.84 -15.21
CA VAL A 121 3.02 -5.13 -15.92
C VAL A 121 2.51 -6.27 -15.04
N ILE A 122 2.90 -6.32 -13.75
CA ILE A 122 2.43 -7.36 -12.83
C ILE A 122 0.91 -7.29 -12.67
N LEU A 123 0.30 -6.10 -12.64
CA LEU A 123 -1.15 -5.97 -12.53
C LEU A 123 -1.88 -6.37 -13.81
N LEU A 124 -1.49 -5.78 -14.93
CA LEU A 124 -2.25 -5.76 -16.18
C LEU A 124 -1.89 -6.89 -17.14
N ALA A 125 -0.81 -7.64 -16.89
CA ALA A 125 -0.43 -8.75 -17.75
C ALA A 125 -1.61 -9.73 -17.95
N PRO A 126 -1.99 -10.01 -19.22
CA PRO A 126 -2.98 -11.02 -19.52
C PRO A 126 -2.52 -12.36 -18.96
N ARG A 127 -3.35 -12.98 -18.12
CA ARG A 127 -3.18 -14.40 -17.81
C ARG A 127 -4.15 -15.12 -18.71
N GLY A 128 -3.61 -15.91 -19.63
CA GLY A 128 -4.40 -16.73 -20.54
C GLY A 128 -5.51 -17.44 -19.76
N ALA A 129 -6.71 -17.37 -20.33
CA ALA A 129 -7.85 -18.18 -19.93
C ALA A 129 -7.53 -19.67 -20.13
#